data_AF-A0A0B6Y1Z1-F1
#
_entry.id   AF-A0A0B6Y1Z1-F1
#
_cell.length_a   1.000
_cell.length_b   1.000
_cell.length_c   1.000
_cell.angle_alpha   90.00
_cell.angle_beta   90.00
_cell.angle_gamma   90.00
#
_symmetry.space_group_name_H-M   'P 1'
#
loop_
_entity.id
_entity.type
_entity.pdbx_description
1 polymer ?
#
loop_
_entity_poly.entity_id
_entity_poly.type
_entity_poly.pdbx_seq_one_letter_code
_entity_poly.pdbx_strand_id
1 'polypeptide(L)' 'VGFKNTDKSAQPDPFFNVISLGEGKIEKLAQTDPDGLNAITCHRLIRTYPAGSRTDSSNYNPVLMWNHGCQVVALNYQ' A
#
# COMPACT_ATOMS: atom_id res chain seq x y z
N VAL A 1 -9.52 8.50 3.76
CA VAL A 1 -8.50 9.38 4.39
C VAL A 1 -7.23 9.28 3.56
N GLY A 2 -6.70 10.38 3.03
CA GLY A 2 -5.53 10.35 2.15
C GLY A 2 -4.24 10.17 2.95
N PHE A 3 -3.43 9.17 2.62
CA PHE A 3 -2.15 8.91 3.28
C PHE A 3 -1.12 9.99 2.91
N LYS A 4 -0.92 10.96 3.81
CA LYS A 4 0.12 11.98 3.71
C LYS A 4 1.16 11.71 4.81
N ASN A 5 2.35 11.27 4.38
CA ASN A 5 3.56 11.03 5.16
C ASN A 5 3.53 9.95 6.27
N THR A 6 4.70 9.35 6.43
CA THR A 6 5.10 8.38 7.47
C THR A 6 5.31 9.07 8.83
N ASP A 7 4.51 10.10 9.13
CA ASP A 7 4.68 10.91 10.34
C ASP A 7 4.56 10.02 11.59
N LYS A 8 5.71 9.81 12.23
CA LYS A 8 5.86 9.12 13.52
C LYS A 8 5.11 9.82 14.67
N SER A 9 4.47 10.96 14.40
CA SER A 9 3.75 11.83 15.34
C SER A 9 2.23 11.81 15.17
N ALA A 10 1.68 11.01 14.24
CA ALA A 10 0.22 10.92 14.09
C ALA A 10 -0.41 10.25 15.32
N GLN A 11 -1.43 10.92 15.89
CA GLN A 11 -2.34 10.37 16.91
C GLN A 11 -2.71 8.92 16.58
N PRO A 12 -2.94 8.03 17.57
CA PRO A 12 -3.24 6.63 17.31
C PRO A 12 -4.49 6.51 16.44
N ASP A 13 -4.26 6.39 15.13
CA ASP A 13 -5.28 6.11 14.14
C ASP A 13 -5.96 4.81 14.54
N PRO A 14 -7.30 4.78 14.67
CA PRO A 14 -7.99 3.60 15.14
C PRO A 14 -7.57 2.35 14.38
N PHE A 15 -7.27 1.27 15.09
CA PHE A 15 -6.77 0.01 14.52
C PHE A 15 -7.65 -0.58 13.40
N PHE A 16 -8.91 -0.17 13.32
CA PHE A 16 -9.86 -0.60 12.30
C PHE A 16 -9.78 0.17 10.97
N ASN A 17 -8.94 1.20 10.87
CA ASN A 17 -8.80 1.97 9.64
C ASN A 17 -7.87 1.26 8.64
N VAL A 18 -8.39 1.08 7.41
CA VAL A 18 -7.64 0.52 6.29
C VAL A 18 -7.09 1.65 5.42
N ILE A 19 -5.80 1.60 5.13
CA ILE A 19 -5.15 2.57 4.25
C ILE A 19 -5.10 1.96 2.84
N SER A 20 -5.69 2.65 1.86
CA SER A 20 -5.65 2.25 0.45
C SER A 20 -4.59 3.03 -0.33
N LEU A 21 -3.69 2.33 -1.01
CA LEU A 21 -2.58 2.88 -1.79
C LEU A 21 -2.55 2.28 -3.20
N GLY A 22 -2.37 3.11 -4.22
CA GLY A 22 -2.19 2.61 -5.60
C GLY A 22 -0.81 1.98 -5.78
N GLU A 23 -0.67 1.04 -6.72
CA GLU A 23 0.57 0.30 -7.00
C GLU A 23 1.81 1.20 -7.10
N GLY A 24 1.72 2.31 -7.86
CA GLY A 24 2.87 3.20 -8.08
C GLY A 24 3.32 3.94 -6.82
N LYS A 25 2.44 4.12 -5.82
CA LYS A 25 2.83 4.71 -4.54
C LYS A 25 3.59 3.71 -3.69
N ILE A 26 3.20 2.44 -3.70
CA ILE A 26 3.95 1.39 -3.00
C ILE A 26 5.30 1.16 -3.69
N GLU A 27 5.33 1.08 -5.02
CA GLU A 27 6.59 0.93 -5.78
C GLU A 27 7.57 2.04 -5.48
N LYS A 28 7.09 3.29 -5.42
CA LYS A 28 7.91 4.43 -5.03
C LYS A 28 8.40 4.30 -3.58
N LEU A 29 7.53 3.98 -2.63
CA LEU A 29 7.91 3.81 -1.22
C LEU A 29 8.89 2.66 -1.02
N ALA A 30 8.72 1.54 -1.72
CA ALA A 30 9.66 0.42 -1.70
C ALA A 30 11.07 0.82 -2.16
N GLN A 31 11.17 1.79 -3.08
CA GLN A 31 12.46 2.33 -3.55
C GLN A 31 13.02 3.42 -2.66
N THR A 32 12.18 4.29 -2.07
CA THR A 32 12.63 5.49 -1.36
C THR A 32 12.66 5.35 0.16
N ASP A 33 11.77 4.54 0.75
CA ASP A 33 11.62 4.34 2.20
C ASP A 33 11.03 2.94 2.50
N PRO A 34 11.77 1.86 2.20
CA PRO A 34 11.29 0.48 2.42
C PRO A 34 11.07 0.17 3.91
N ASP A 35 11.90 0.71 4.80
CA ASP A 35 11.78 0.49 6.24
C ASP A 35 10.53 1.17 6.81
N GLY A 36 10.22 2.40 6.37
CA GLY A 36 8.99 3.09 6.74
C GLY A 36 7.76 2.35 6.24
N LEU A 37 7.79 1.84 5.00
CA LEU A 37 6.72 1.02 4.45
C LEU A 37 6.49 -0.25 5.30
N ASN A 38 7.54 -0.98 5.64
CA ASN A 38 7.48 -2.19 6.47
C ASN A 38 6.96 -1.88 7.89
N ALA A 39 7.40 -0.78 8.49
CA ALA A 39 6.94 -0.38 9.81
C ALA A 39 5.43 -0.09 9.82
N ILE A 40 4.92 0.56 8.77
CA ILE A 40 3.49 0.86 8.66
C ILE A 40 2.67 -0.41 8.45
N THR A 41 3.11 -1.34 7.59
CA THR A 41 2.38 -2.58 7.33
C THR A 41 2.31 -3.49 8.56
N CYS A 42 3.29 -3.43 9.46
CA CYS A 42 3.25 -4.11 10.76
C CYS A 42 2.19 -3.55 11.74
N HIS A 43 1.77 -2.30 11.57
CA HIS A 43 0.88 -1.62 12.54
C HIS A 43 -0.49 -1.23 11.95
N ARG A 44 -0.69 -1.36 10.64
CA ARG A 44 -1.89 -0.96 9.92
C ARG A 44 -2.25 -1.96 8.83
N LEU A 45 -3.54 -2.06 8.51
CA LEU A 45 -4.00 -2.83 7.37
C LEU A 45 -3.85 -2.01 6.09
N ILE A 46 -3.02 -2.49 5.16
CA ILE A 46 -2.78 -1.85 3.88
C ILE A 46 -3.50 -2.60 2.77
N ARG A 47 -4.28 -1.85 1.99
CA ARG A 47 -4.88 -2.29 0.74
C ARG A 47 -4.16 -1.67 -0.45
N THR A 48 -3.71 -2.50 -1.39
CA THR A 48 -3.15 -2.06 -2.68
C THR A 48 -4.14 -2.27 -3.82
N TYR A 49 -4.03 -1.50 -4.90
CA TYR A 49 -4.89 -1.64 -6.07
C TYR A 49 -4.19 -1.18 -7.36
N PRO A 50 -4.60 -1.70 -8.54
CA PRO A 50 -3.95 -1.38 -9.81
C PRO A 50 -4.07 0.12 -10.16
N ALA A 51 -3.10 0.64 -10.90
CA ALA A 51 -3.16 2.02 -11.38
C ALA A 51 -4.33 2.22 -12.36
N GLY A 52 -4.97 3.39 -12.32
CA GLY A 52 -6.07 3.73 -13.24
C GLY A 52 -5.65 3.81 -14.72
N SER A 53 -4.34 3.90 -15.01
CA SER A 53 -3.79 3.82 -16.36
C SER A 53 -3.87 2.41 -16.98
N ARG A 54 -4.11 1.37 -16.17
CA ARG A 54 -4.34 -0.01 -16.64
C ARG A 54 -5.77 -0.19 -17.14
N THR A 55 -6.12 0.55 -18.19
CA THR A 55 -7.45 0.53 -18.80
C THR A 55 -7.81 -0.80 -19.46
N ASP A 56 -6.80 -1.61 -19.79
CA ASP A 56 -6.91 -2.96 -20.31
C ASP A 56 -7.16 -4.03 -19.24
N SER A 57 -7.36 -3.62 -17.98
CA SER A 57 -7.50 -4.53 -16.84
C SER A 57 -6.27 -5.37 -16.50
N SER A 58 -5.10 -5.04 -17.04
CA SER A 58 -3.85 -5.70 -16.65
C SER A 58 -3.60 -5.61 -15.13
N ASN A 59 -2.85 -6.58 -14.60
CA ASN A 59 -2.45 -6.62 -13.19
C ASN A 59 -0.97 -6.27 -13.03
N TYR A 60 -0.62 -5.63 -11.91
CA TYR A 60 0.77 -5.51 -11.46
C TYR A 60 1.24 -6.83 -10.83
N ASN A 61 2.56 -6.98 -10.61
CA ASN A 61 3.11 -8.13 -9.91
C ASN A 61 2.84 -8.00 -8.39
N PRO A 62 2.05 -8.91 -7.77
CA PRO A 62 1.69 -8.81 -6.36
C PRO A 62 2.84 -9.10 -5.40
N VAL A 63 3.91 -9.78 -5.85
CA VAL A 63 5.02 -10.23 -5.00
C VAL A 63 5.71 -9.07 -4.30
N LEU A 64 5.89 -7.93 -4.98
CA LEU A 64 6.49 -6.74 -4.37
C LEU A 64 5.67 -6.26 -3.16
N MET A 65 4.35 -6.25 -3.28
CA MET A 65 3.45 -5.79 -2.20
C MET A 65 3.51 -6.75 -1.00
N TRP A 66 3.51 -8.06 -1.27
CA TRP A 66 3.61 -9.09 -0.22
C TRP A 66 4.96 -9.05 0.49
N ASN A 67 6.05 -8.84 -0.22
CA ASN A 67 7.40 -8.74 0.37
C ASN A 67 7.51 -7.57 1.37
N HIS A 68 6.70 -6.53 1.20
CA HIS A 68 6.61 -5.39 2.13
C HIS A 68 5.47 -5.51 3.15
N GLY A 69 4.80 -6.66 3.24
CA GLY A 69 3.78 -6.93 4.26
C GLY A 69 2.39 -6.36 3.97
N CYS A 70 2.10 -5.93 2.74
CA CYS A 70 0.74 -5.50 2.38
C CYS A 70 -0.24 -6.68 2.44
N GLN A 71 -1.35 -6.52 3.17
CA GLN A 71 -2.27 -7.62 3.47
C GLN A 71 -3.39 -7.77 2.45
N VAL A 72 -3.93 -6.66 1.92
CA VAL A 72 -5.04 -6.68 0.96
C VAL A 72 -4.54 -6.25 -0.42
N VAL A 73 -3.94 -7.19 -1.16
CA VAL A 73 -3.38 -6.94 -2.49
C VAL A 73 -4.46 -7.15 -3.55
N ALA A 74 -5.18 -6.09 -3.91
CA ALA A 74 -6.29 -6.19 -4.85
C ALA A 74 -5.79 -6.31 -6.30
N LEU A 75 -6.35 -7.29 -7.01
CA LEU A 75 -6.11 -7.59 -8.42
C LEU A 75 -7.45 -7.60 -9.17
N ASN A 76 -7.37 -7.35 -10.47
CA ASN A 76 -8.45 -7.57 -11.43
C ASN A 76 -8.65 -9.09 -11.59
N TYR A 77 -9.87 -9.57 -11.34
CA TYR A 77 -10.20 -11.01 -11.28
C TYR A 77 -10.72 -11.58 -12.61
N GLN A 78 -11.11 -10.69 -13.52
CA GLN A 78 -11.67 -10.99 -14.84
C GLN A 78 -10.70 -11.71 -15.77
#